data_AF-A0A817D7C8-F1
#
_entry.id   AF-A0A817D7C8-F1
#
_cell.length_a   1.000
_cell.length_b   1.000
_cell.length_c   1.000
_cell.angle_alpha   90.00
_cell.angle_beta   90.00
_cell.angle_gamma   90.00
#
_symmetry.space_group_name_H-M   'P 1'
#
loop_
_entity.id
_entity.type
_entity.pdbx_description
1 polymer ?
#
loop_
_entity_poly.entity_id
_entity_poly.type
_entity_poly.pdbx_seq_one_letter_code
_entity_poly.pdbx_strand_id
1 'polypeptide(L)'
;MPTSGKAQRSYRLRSDRYLSHGNCIIREYDRMVGETQLPNLAANNKYEFSIGEDADIIYKENVTLISAITFNETESKVKLSSDKSISSGVIMTRTRYTYKIHLQVINFKNRSINVEYEQRGFHSYQNMKLIKLDKHEFIQDGSSIKSNITIQANTTENYSYTIELIR
;
A
#
# COMPACT_ATOMS: atom_id res chain seq x y z
N MET A 1 -12.77 13.21 -4.54
CA MET A 1 -13.86 12.23 -4.50
C MET A 1 -13.35 11.02 -3.74
N PRO A 2 -14.10 10.48 -2.77
CA PRO A 2 -13.67 9.28 -2.06
C PRO A 2 -13.62 8.09 -3.03
N THR A 3 -12.51 7.35 -3.00
CA THR A 3 -12.36 6.09 -3.73
C THR A 3 -12.86 4.95 -2.83
N SER A 4 -13.62 4.02 -3.38
CA SER A 4 -14.08 2.82 -2.65
C SER A 4 -13.69 1.57 -3.41
N GLY A 5 -13.29 0.54 -2.70
CA GLY A 5 -12.97 -0.75 -3.29
C GLY A 5 -13.24 -1.91 -2.33
N LYS A 6 -13.01 -3.11 -2.83
CA LYS A 6 -13.08 -4.35 -2.06
C LYS A 6 -11.67 -4.85 -1.79
N ALA A 7 -11.46 -5.50 -0.64
CA ALA A 7 -10.17 -6.08 -0.34
C ALA A 7 -9.87 -7.27 -1.29
N GLN A 8 -8.61 -7.47 -1.66
CA GLN A 8 -8.21 -8.72 -2.30
C GLN A 8 -7.97 -9.80 -1.23
N ARG A 9 -8.30 -11.05 -1.55
CA ARG A 9 -7.99 -12.16 -0.63
C ARG A 9 -6.57 -12.64 -0.83
N SER A 10 -5.87 -12.87 0.26
CA SER A 10 -4.54 -13.46 0.28
C SER A 10 -4.58 -14.82 0.98
N TYR A 11 -3.89 -15.80 0.41
CA TYR A 11 -3.81 -17.17 0.90
C TYR A 11 -2.36 -17.56 1.08
N ARG A 12 -2.08 -18.28 2.17
CA ARG A 12 -0.77 -18.89 2.45
C ARG A 12 -0.94 -20.38 2.60
N LEU A 13 -0.32 -21.14 1.69
CA LEU A 13 -0.24 -22.58 1.75
C LEU A 13 1.11 -23.01 2.32
N ARG A 14 1.09 -24.00 3.22
CA ARG A 14 2.26 -24.69 3.74
C ARG A 14 1.91 -26.17 3.88
N SER A 15 2.78 -27.04 3.38
CA SER A 15 2.64 -28.48 3.60
C SER A 15 3.83 -29.02 4.38
N ASP A 16 3.54 -29.99 5.23
CA ASP A 16 4.49 -30.88 5.90
C ASP A 16 5.15 -31.85 4.90
N ARG A 17 4.52 -32.10 3.75
CA ARG A 17 4.97 -32.99 2.67
C ARG A 17 4.98 -32.25 1.33
N TYR A 18 5.12 -32.98 0.23
CA TYR A 18 4.95 -32.43 -1.11
C TYR A 18 3.49 -32.07 -1.39
N LEU A 19 3.26 -30.84 -1.86
CA LEU A 19 1.98 -30.40 -2.39
C LEU A 19 1.86 -30.79 -3.86
N SER A 20 0.71 -31.35 -4.25
CA SER A 20 0.42 -31.67 -5.65
C SER A 20 0.41 -30.39 -6.50
N HIS A 21 1.13 -30.43 -7.63
CA HIS A 21 1.10 -29.36 -8.62
C HIS A 21 -0.21 -29.41 -9.43
N GLY A 22 -0.62 -28.27 -9.98
CA GLY A 22 -1.75 -28.20 -10.93
C GLY A 22 -2.84 -27.21 -10.52
N ASN A 23 -4.00 -27.32 -11.17
CA ASN A 23 -5.10 -26.38 -10.96
C ASN A 23 -5.71 -26.55 -9.57
N CYS A 24 -5.96 -25.42 -8.92
CA CYS A 24 -6.57 -25.33 -7.61
C CYS A 24 -7.76 -24.37 -7.67
N ILE A 25 -8.91 -24.87 -7.27
CA ILE A 25 -10.13 -24.08 -7.14
C ILE A 25 -10.32 -23.76 -5.66
N ILE A 26 -10.53 -22.49 -5.36
CA ILE A 26 -10.74 -22.02 -3.99
C ILE A 26 -12.21 -21.69 -3.82
N ARG A 27 -12.81 -22.27 -2.79
CA ARG A 27 -14.21 -22.05 -2.40
C ARG A 27 -14.27 -21.59 -0.95
N GLU A 28 -15.18 -20.65 -0.68
CA GLU A 28 -15.53 -20.22 0.66
C GLU A 28 -16.98 -20.67 0.89
N TYR A 29 -17.17 -21.71 1.71
CA TYR A 29 -18.42 -22.46 1.79
C TYR A 29 -18.89 -22.89 0.39
N ASP A 30 -20.07 -22.47 -0.05
CA ASP A 30 -20.62 -22.85 -1.34
C ASP A 30 -20.19 -21.95 -2.50
N ARG A 31 -19.52 -20.82 -2.23
CA ARG A 31 -19.13 -19.83 -3.24
C ARG A 31 -17.74 -20.13 -3.80
N MET A 32 -17.61 -20.19 -5.13
CA MET A 32 -16.32 -20.17 -5.80
C MET A 32 -15.70 -18.78 -5.68
N VAL A 33 -14.45 -18.72 -5.21
CA VAL A 33 -13.71 -17.47 -4.97
C VAL A 33 -12.72 -17.20 -6.10
N GLY A 34 -12.13 -18.26 -6.66
CA GLY A 34 -11.27 -18.16 -7.83
C GLY A 34 -10.56 -19.48 -8.15
N GLU A 35 -9.82 -19.46 -9.25
CA GLU A 35 -8.97 -20.55 -9.72
C GLU A 35 -7.53 -20.06 -9.85
N THR A 36 -6.58 -20.87 -9.38
CA THR A 36 -5.14 -20.61 -9.53
C THR A 36 -4.41 -21.89 -9.91
N GLN A 37 -3.15 -21.76 -10.30
CA GLN A 37 -2.27 -22.90 -10.58
C GLN A 37 -1.21 -23.00 -9.48
N LEU A 38 -1.16 -24.13 -8.80
CA LEU A 38 -0.19 -24.39 -7.75
C LEU A 38 1.16 -24.80 -8.35
N PRO A 39 2.26 -24.15 -7.93
CA PRO A 39 3.60 -24.56 -8.32
C PRO A 39 4.00 -25.86 -7.60
N ASN A 40 5.07 -26.50 -8.07
CA ASN A 40 5.67 -27.62 -7.36
C ASN A 40 6.35 -27.10 -6.08
N LEU A 41 5.85 -27.53 -4.91
CA LEU A 41 6.30 -27.06 -3.60
C LEU A 41 6.95 -28.20 -2.84
N ALA A 42 8.23 -28.02 -2.51
CA ALA A 42 8.94 -28.92 -1.60
C ALA A 42 8.36 -28.86 -0.18
N ALA A 43 8.58 -29.93 0.59
CA ALA A 43 8.16 -29.99 1.99
C ALA A 43 8.66 -28.78 2.78
N ASN A 44 7.80 -28.21 3.63
CA ASN A 44 8.02 -26.99 4.41
C ASN A 44 8.15 -25.67 3.65
N ASN A 45 8.12 -25.65 2.31
CA ASN A 45 8.07 -24.39 1.58
C ASN A 45 6.70 -23.73 1.73
N LYS A 46 6.71 -22.39 1.67
CA LYS A 46 5.50 -21.55 1.73
C LYS A 46 5.19 -21.04 0.33
N TYR A 47 3.91 -21.03 -0.01
CA TYR A 47 3.41 -20.36 -1.20
C TYR A 47 2.33 -19.36 -0.82
N GLU A 48 2.52 -18.13 -1.25
CA GLU A 48 1.63 -17.00 -0.96
C GLU A 48 1.11 -16.45 -2.28
N PHE A 49 -0.20 -16.25 -2.37
CA PHE A 49 -0.83 -15.74 -3.56
C PHE A 49 -2.13 -15.02 -3.19
N SER A 50 -2.58 -14.13 -4.08
CA SER A 50 -3.81 -13.37 -3.90
C SER A 50 -4.80 -13.67 -5.02
N ILE A 51 -6.08 -13.85 -4.69
CA ILE A 51 -7.09 -14.20 -5.68
C ILE A 51 -8.50 -13.71 -5.29
N GLY A 52 -9.14 -13.04 -6.24
CA GLY A 52 -10.51 -12.55 -6.10
C GLY A 52 -10.66 -11.43 -5.07
N GLU A 53 -11.83 -10.80 -5.10
CA GLU A 53 -12.20 -9.70 -4.21
C GLU A 53 -13.12 -10.19 -3.09
N ASP A 54 -12.85 -9.76 -1.85
CA ASP A 54 -13.72 -10.01 -0.71
C ASP A 54 -14.88 -9.03 -0.64
N ALA A 55 -16.07 -9.52 -0.99
CA ALA A 55 -17.29 -8.73 -0.96
C ALA A 55 -17.69 -8.28 0.45
N ASP A 56 -17.22 -8.99 1.48
CA ASP A 56 -17.58 -8.72 2.88
C ASP A 56 -16.61 -7.73 3.54
N ILE A 57 -15.60 -7.26 2.81
CA ILE A 57 -14.60 -6.29 3.29
C ILE A 57 -14.56 -5.12 2.33
N ILE A 58 -15.04 -3.97 2.80
CA ILE A 58 -15.06 -2.74 2.01
C ILE A 58 -14.08 -1.76 2.61
N TYR A 59 -13.29 -1.11 1.75
CA TYR A 59 -12.52 0.07 2.16
C TYR A 59 -13.00 1.30 1.39
N LYS A 60 -12.91 2.45 2.07
CA LYS A 60 -13.17 3.77 1.48
C LYS A 60 -12.01 4.67 1.88
N GLU A 61 -11.43 5.33 0.89
CA GLU A 61 -10.34 6.25 1.07
C GLU A 61 -10.77 7.64 0.62
N ASN A 62 -10.53 8.64 1.46
CA ASN A 62 -10.77 10.02 1.13
C ASN A 62 -9.47 10.82 1.29
N VAL A 63 -9.02 11.40 0.18
CA VAL A 63 -7.79 12.19 0.10
C VAL A 63 -8.17 13.66 0.02
N THR A 64 -7.71 14.42 1.00
CA THR A 64 -7.95 15.86 1.12
C THR A 64 -6.64 16.62 0.98
N LEU A 65 -6.55 17.56 0.04
CA LEU A 65 -5.43 18.50 -0.04
C LEU A 65 -5.54 19.51 1.12
N ILE A 66 -4.53 19.54 1.99
CA ILE A 66 -4.45 20.49 3.10
C ILE A 66 -3.75 21.77 2.65
N SER A 67 -2.63 21.64 1.94
CA SER A 67 -1.82 22.78 1.52
C SER A 67 -1.03 22.47 0.25
N ALA A 68 -0.74 23.53 -0.50
CA ALA A 68 0.17 23.52 -1.65
C ALA A 68 1.07 24.76 -1.55
N ILE A 69 2.37 24.55 -1.39
CA ILE A 69 3.36 25.62 -1.20
C ILE A 69 4.42 25.49 -2.28
N THR A 70 4.57 26.53 -3.10
CA THR A 70 5.60 26.61 -4.14
C THR A 70 6.85 27.29 -3.59
N PHE A 71 8.01 26.70 -3.83
CA PHE A 71 9.30 27.20 -3.38
C PHE A 71 10.37 26.98 -4.46
N ASN A 72 11.42 27.79 -4.39
CA ASN A 72 12.58 27.64 -5.25
C ASN A 72 13.64 26.82 -4.51
N GLU A 73 14.16 25.79 -5.17
CA GLU A 73 15.23 24.93 -4.68
C GLU A 73 16.44 25.06 -5.60
N THR A 74 17.60 25.31 -5.03
CA THR A 74 18.85 25.41 -5.80
C THR A 74 19.52 24.04 -5.83
N GLU A 75 19.47 23.36 -6.98
CA GLU A 75 20.26 22.14 -7.18
C GLU A 75 21.67 22.51 -7.64
N SER A 76 22.65 22.20 -6.80
CA SER A 76 24.06 22.36 -7.15
C SER A 76 24.52 21.15 -7.95
N LYS A 77 24.70 21.30 -9.27
CA LYS A 77 25.36 20.28 -10.08
C LYS A 77 26.87 20.42 -9.91
N VAL A 78 27.47 19.58 -9.08
CA VAL A 78 28.93 19.48 -8.99
C VAL A 78 29.42 18.65 -10.17
N LYS A 79 30.05 19.29 -11.16
CA LYS A 79 30.85 18.56 -12.15
C LYS A 79 32.25 18.35 -11.58
N LEU A 80 32.61 17.10 -11.29
CA LEU A 80 34.01 16.74 -11.06
C LEU A 80 34.73 16.74 -12.42
N SER A 81 35.36 17.85 -12.78
CA SER A 81 36.47 17.87 -13.72
C SER A 81 37.74 18.12 -12.93
N SER A 82 38.77 17.32 -13.18
CA SER A 82 39.95 17.08 -12.36
C SER A 82 40.80 18.29 -11.95
N ASP A 83 40.46 19.54 -12.32
CA ASP A 83 41.24 20.72 -11.91
C ASP A 83 40.46 22.04 -11.71
N LYS A 84 39.13 22.02 -11.63
CA LYS A 84 38.32 23.18 -11.18
C LYS A 84 36.87 22.78 -10.97
N SER A 85 36.37 22.89 -9.74
CA SER A 85 34.95 22.74 -9.45
C SER A 85 34.21 24.02 -9.83
N ILE A 86 33.45 23.98 -10.93
CA ILE A 86 32.50 25.04 -11.27
C ILE A 86 31.13 24.59 -10.77
N SER A 87 30.64 25.17 -9.67
CA SER A 87 29.27 24.99 -9.22
C SER A 87 28.37 25.93 -10.02
N SER A 88 27.56 25.38 -10.92
CA SER A 88 26.43 26.09 -11.52
C SER A 88 25.16 25.62 -10.81
N GLY A 89 24.55 26.52 -10.04
CA GLY A 89 23.28 26.25 -9.37
C GLY A 89 22.13 26.43 -10.36
N VAL A 90 21.34 25.40 -10.58
CA VAL A 90 20.06 25.52 -11.30
C VAL A 90 18.97 25.77 -10.26
N ILE A 91 18.25 26.88 -10.39
CA ILE A 91 17.05 27.13 -9.58
C ILE A 91 15.91 26.32 -10.20
N MET A 92 15.36 25.38 -9.44
CA MET A 92 14.16 24.65 -9.79
C MET A 92 13.01 25.12 -8.92
N THR A 93 11.88 25.44 -9.54
CA THR A 93 10.63 25.70 -8.80
C THR A 93 9.95 24.37 -8.54
N ARG A 94 9.68 24.08 -7.27
CA ARG A 94 8.96 22.89 -6.81
C ARG A 94 7.73 23.29 -6.00
N THR A 95 6.74 22.42 -5.98
CA THR A 95 5.55 22.57 -5.13
C THR A 95 5.48 21.41 -4.15
N ARG A 96 5.42 21.75 -2.86
CA ARG A 96 5.11 20.81 -1.78
C ARG A 96 3.60 20.76 -1.58
N TYR A 97 3.02 19.59 -1.73
CA TYR A 97 1.63 19.30 -1.43
C TYR A 97 1.55 18.51 -0.14
N THR A 98 0.66 18.90 0.76
CA THR A 98 0.36 18.12 1.97
C THR A 98 -1.06 17.58 1.85
N TYR A 99 -1.21 16.27 1.96
CA TYR A 99 -2.50 15.58 1.88
C TYR A 99 -2.83 14.90 3.21
N LYS A 100 -4.09 14.99 3.62
CA LYS A 100 -4.67 14.15 4.67
C LYS A 100 -5.42 13.01 4.02
N ILE A 101 -5.09 11.78 4.41
CA ILE A 101 -5.79 10.58 3.99
C ILE A 101 -6.66 10.11 5.15
N HIS A 102 -7.93 9.84 4.84
CA HIS A 102 -8.87 9.17 5.73
C HIS A 102 -9.24 7.83 5.14
N LEU A 103 -8.87 6.75 5.83
CA LEU A 103 -9.17 5.37 5.46
C LEU A 103 -10.26 4.84 6.39
N GLN A 104 -11.38 4.42 5.82
CA GLN A 104 -12.42 3.67 6.50
C GLN A 104 -12.38 2.24 6.00
N VAL A 105 -12.35 1.27 6.91
CA VAL A 105 -12.45 -0.15 6.56
C VAL A 105 -13.61 -0.78 7.32
N ILE A 106 -14.44 -1.53 6.60
CA ILE A 106 -15.68 -2.11 7.09
C ILE A 106 -15.58 -3.62 6.92
N ASN A 107 -15.79 -4.36 8.01
CA ASN A 107 -15.83 -5.81 8.02
C ASN A 107 -17.27 -6.28 8.28
N PHE A 108 -17.90 -6.90 7.28
CA PHE A 108 -19.24 -7.48 7.40
C PHE A 108 -19.21 -8.96 7.81
N LYS A 109 -18.04 -9.54 8.09
CA LYS A 109 -17.93 -10.91 8.56
C LYS A 109 -18.21 -10.99 10.05
N ASN A 110 -18.79 -12.11 10.48
CA ASN A 110 -19.03 -12.46 11.89
C ASN A 110 -17.75 -12.87 12.65
N ARG A 111 -16.56 -12.54 12.13
CA ARG A 111 -15.26 -12.82 12.75
C ARG A 111 -14.30 -11.67 12.49
N SER A 112 -13.29 -11.53 13.35
CA SER A 112 -12.20 -10.59 13.13
C SER A 112 -11.34 -11.02 11.93
N ILE A 113 -10.73 -10.05 11.27
CA ILE A 113 -9.87 -10.23 10.11
C ILE A 113 -8.62 -9.38 10.22
N ASN A 114 -7.54 -9.83 9.60
CA ASN A 114 -6.34 -9.00 9.39
C ASN A 114 -6.34 -8.52 7.94
N VAL A 115 -6.20 -7.21 7.74
CA VAL A 115 -6.13 -6.57 6.44
C VAL A 115 -4.75 -5.94 6.29
N GLU A 116 -4.07 -6.30 5.21
CA GLU A 116 -2.89 -5.58 4.76
C GLU A 116 -3.36 -4.43 3.85
N TYR A 117 -3.02 -3.21 4.22
CA TYR A 117 -3.27 -2.03 3.43
C TYR A 117 -1.95 -1.54 2.83
N GLU A 118 -1.94 -1.29 1.52
CA GLU A 118 -0.84 -0.65 0.81
C GLU A 118 -1.38 0.48 -0.08
N GLN A 119 -1.00 1.72 0.23
CA GLN A 119 -1.13 2.84 -0.70
C GLN A 119 0.19 3.01 -1.44
N ARG A 120 0.19 2.70 -2.73
CA ARG A 120 1.37 2.92 -3.59
C ARG A 120 1.43 4.36 -4.05
N GLY A 121 2.59 4.99 -3.90
CA GLY A 121 2.88 6.29 -4.48
C GLY A 121 2.86 6.24 -6.00
N PHE A 122 2.62 7.38 -6.62
CA PHE A 122 2.60 7.50 -8.08
C PHE A 122 4.00 7.21 -8.63
N HIS A 123 4.09 6.23 -9.53
CA HIS A 123 5.33 5.87 -10.22
C HIS A 123 5.94 7.10 -10.88
N SER A 124 7.24 7.30 -10.67
CA SER A 124 8.14 8.33 -11.19
C SER A 124 8.37 9.56 -10.28
N TYR A 125 9.45 9.48 -9.49
CA TYR A 125 10.25 10.60 -8.96
C TYR A 125 9.67 11.52 -7.88
N GLN A 126 8.73 11.08 -7.05
CA GLN A 126 8.18 11.95 -6.01
C GLN A 126 8.74 11.62 -4.62
N ASN A 127 9.26 12.65 -3.95
CA ASN A 127 9.61 12.62 -2.53
C ASN A 127 8.33 12.60 -1.72
N MET A 128 7.68 11.42 -1.64
CA MET A 128 6.59 11.20 -0.71
C MET A 128 7.17 11.02 0.69
N LYS A 129 6.57 11.66 1.69
CA LYS A 129 6.98 11.53 3.08
C LYS A 129 5.76 11.40 3.99
N LEU A 130 5.73 10.36 4.83
CA LEU A 130 4.78 10.24 5.92
C LEU A 130 5.14 11.22 7.04
N ILE A 131 4.21 12.08 7.44
CA ILE A 131 4.47 13.15 8.41
C ILE A 131 3.82 12.84 9.76
N LYS A 132 2.57 12.38 9.74
CA LYS A 132 1.74 12.24 10.94
C LYS A 132 0.80 11.05 10.85
N LEU A 133 0.63 10.39 11.99
CA LEU A 133 -0.28 9.27 12.25
C LEU A 133 -1.29 9.70 13.30
N ASP A 134 -2.58 9.50 13.04
CA ASP A 134 -3.62 9.76 14.06
C ASP A 134 -3.89 8.49 14.91
N LYS A 135 -3.88 7.29 14.30
CA LYS A 135 -4.00 5.98 14.96
C LYS A 135 -3.36 4.88 14.10
N HIS A 136 -2.77 3.88 14.77
CA HIS A 136 -2.11 2.69 14.20
C HIS A 136 -0.77 2.96 13.49
N GLU A 137 0.06 1.92 13.42
CA GLU A 137 1.39 1.95 12.79
C GLU A 137 1.23 1.86 11.26
N PHE A 138 0.99 3.00 10.59
CA PHE A 138 1.32 3.07 9.17
C PHE A 138 2.83 3.31 9.05
N ILE A 139 3.46 2.56 8.18
CA ILE A 139 4.89 2.59 7.94
C ILE A 139 5.11 3.00 6.48
N GLN A 140 6.09 3.86 6.25
CA GLN A 140 6.53 4.18 4.91
C GLN A 140 7.62 3.20 4.46
N ASP A 141 7.43 2.59 3.31
CA ASP A 141 8.39 1.71 2.65
C ASP A 141 8.64 2.24 1.23
N GLY A 142 9.73 3.01 1.07
CA GLY A 142 10.03 3.74 -0.15
C GLY A 142 8.92 4.71 -0.54
N SER A 143 8.24 4.41 -1.66
CA SER A 143 7.11 5.20 -2.16
C SER A 143 5.75 4.64 -1.76
N SER A 144 5.69 3.60 -0.92
CA SER A 144 4.44 3.04 -0.42
C SER A 144 4.20 3.41 1.04
N ILE A 145 2.93 3.58 1.41
CA ILE A 145 2.47 3.60 2.81
C ILE A 145 1.76 2.27 3.09
N LYS A 146 2.20 1.55 4.12
CA LYS A 146 1.71 0.22 4.46
C LYS A 146 1.18 0.16 5.88
N SER A 147 0.20 -0.69 6.15
CA SER A 147 -0.22 -1.03 7.51
C SER A 147 -0.87 -2.40 7.58
N ASN A 148 -0.72 -3.07 8.72
CA ASN A 148 -1.42 -4.31 9.05
C ASN A 148 -2.46 -4.00 10.11
N ILE A 149 -3.72 -4.24 9.78
CA ILE A 149 -4.86 -3.77 10.56
C ILE A 149 -5.72 -4.97 10.96
N THR A 150 -5.97 -5.14 12.25
CA THR A 150 -6.94 -6.13 12.74
C THR A 150 -8.29 -5.46 12.90
N ILE A 151 -9.29 -5.90 12.13
CA ILE A 151 -10.64 -5.34 12.15
C ILE A 151 -11.58 -6.34 12.82
N GLN A 152 -12.32 -5.89 13.82
CA GLN A 152 -13.27 -6.75 14.55
C GLN A 152 -14.47 -7.18 13.67
N ALA A 153 -15.20 -8.19 14.16
CA ALA A 153 -16.39 -8.70 13.47
C ALA A 153 -17.49 -7.63 13.41
N ASN A 154 -18.12 -7.44 12.25
CA ASN A 154 -19.24 -6.50 12.07
C ASN A 154 -18.95 -5.05 12.51
N THR A 155 -17.69 -4.60 12.42
CA THR A 155 -17.30 -3.24 12.79
C THR A 155 -16.85 -2.40 11.60
N THR A 156 -16.86 -1.09 11.82
CA THR A 156 -16.23 -0.09 10.95
C THR A 156 -15.11 0.58 11.73
N GLU A 157 -13.91 0.55 11.17
CA GLU A 157 -12.74 1.21 11.75
C GLU A 157 -12.26 2.35 10.84
N ASN A 158 -11.78 3.43 11.47
CA ASN A 158 -11.38 4.64 10.77
C ASN A 158 -9.95 4.99 11.17
N TYR A 159 -9.13 5.26 10.16
CA TYR A 159 -7.73 5.62 10.28
C TYR A 159 -7.47 6.91 9.51
N SER A 160 -6.46 7.66 9.94
CA SER A 160 -5.99 8.81 9.20
C SER A 160 -4.50 9.03 9.36
N TYR A 161 -3.90 9.48 8.27
CA TYR A 161 -2.50 9.81 8.21
C TYR A 161 -2.27 10.98 7.23
N THR A 162 -1.12 11.64 7.36
CA THR A 162 -0.75 12.80 6.53
C THR A 162 0.51 12.49 5.76
N ILE A 163 0.48 12.75 4.46
CA ILE A 163 1.65 12.65 3.59
C ILE A 163 2.00 14.01 3.00
N GLU A 164 3.29 14.18 2.74
CA GLU A 164 3.86 15.27 1.96
C GLU A 164 4.34 14.72 0.63
N LEU A 165 4.15 15.51 -0.43
CA LEU A 165 4.59 15.20 -1.78
C LEU A 165 5.29 16.41 -2.37
N ILE A 166 6.51 16.27 -2.83
CA ILE A 166 7.22 17.33 -3.55
C ILE A 166 7.24 16.99 -5.04
N ARG A 167 6.78 17.92 -5.87
CA ARG A 167 6.78 17.84 -7.34
C ARG A 167 7.46 19.05 -7.95
#